data_AF-A0ABD0RJ60-F1
#
_entry.id   AF-A0ABD0RJ60-F1
#
_cell.length_a   1.000
_cell.length_b   1.000
_cell.length_c   1.000
_cell.angle_alpha   90.00
_cell.angle_beta   90.00
_cell.angle_gamma   90.00
#
_symmetry.space_group_name_H-M   'P 1'
#
loop_
_entity.id
_entity.type
_entity.pdbx_description
1 polymer ?
#
loop_
_entity_poly.entity_id
_entity_poly.type
_entity_poly.pdbx_seq_one_letter_code
_entity_poly.pdbx_strand_id
1 'polypeptide(L)' 'DLKLQLRPRLCVIKKGPNGFGFNLHSEKTRPGQYIRAIDDDSPAQRSGLRPKDR' A
#
# COMPACT_ATOMS: atom_id res chain seq x y z
N ASP A 1 -21.73 13.21 7.65
CA ASP A 1 -20.84 13.99 6.76
C ASP A 1 -19.69 13.11 6.31
N LEU A 2 -19.60 12.79 5.01
CA LEU A 2 -18.60 11.86 4.44
C LEU A 2 -17.16 12.36 4.66
N LYS A 3 -16.97 13.69 4.81
CA LYS A 3 -15.66 14.29 5.05
C LYS A 3 -15.07 13.88 6.40
N LEU A 4 -15.88 13.61 7.41
CA LEU A 4 -15.42 13.16 8.73
C LEU A 4 -14.86 11.74 8.72
N GLN A 5 -15.10 10.97 7.66
CA GLN A 5 -14.61 9.59 7.50
C GLN A 5 -13.31 9.51 6.66
N LEU A 6 -12.87 10.61 6.06
CA LEU A 6 -11.63 10.66 5.27
C LEU A 6 -10.43 10.80 6.21
N ARG A 7 -9.78 9.67 6.49
CA ARG A 7 -8.57 9.60 7.31
C ARG A 7 -7.56 8.63 6.72
N PRO A 8 -6.26 8.84 6.94
CA PRO A 8 -5.25 7.88 6.53
C PRO A 8 -5.43 6.55 7.25
N ARG A 9 -4.91 5.48 6.63
CA ARG A 9 -4.94 4.12 7.19
C ARG A 9 -3.51 3.75 7.59
N LEU A 10 -3.31 3.36 8.84
CA LEU A 10 -2.04 2.79 9.29
C LEU A 10 -1.99 1.31 8.87
N CYS A 11 -1.14 0.99 7.89
CA CYS A 11 -0.91 -0.38 7.44
C CYS A 11 0.40 -0.89 8.06
N VAL A 12 0.32 -1.77 9.05
CA VAL A 12 1.51 -2.38 9.68
C VAL A 12 1.80 -3.71 9.00
N ILE A 13 2.97 -3.83 8.37
CA ILE A 13 3.35 -5.01 7.59
C ILE A 13 4.57 -5.67 8.20
N LYS A 14 4.43 -6.94 8.59
CA LYS A 14 5.57 -7.78 8.97
C LYS A 14 6.08 -8.52 7.74
N LYS A 15 7.40 -8.51 7.51
CA LYS A 15 8.04 -9.23 6.40
C LYS A 15 7.80 -10.74 6.55
N GLY A 16 7.30 -11.38 5.50
CA GLY A 16 7.18 -12.84 5.39
C GLY A 16 8.40 -13.48 4.72
N PRO A 17 8.37 -14.81 4.49
CA PRO A 17 9.47 -15.53 3.84
C PRO A 17 9.82 -14.98 2.45
N ASN A 18 8.81 -14.58 1.67
CA ASN A 18 8.97 -14.03 0.32
C ASN A 18 8.98 -12.50 0.29
N GLY A 19 9.24 -11.85 1.43
CA GLY A 19 9.20 -10.40 1.55
C GLY A 19 7.84 -9.86 1.99
N PHE A 20 7.50 -8.64 1.56
CA PHE A 20 6.28 -7.95 1.98
C PHE A 20 5.08 -8.19 1.05
N GLY A 21 5.33 -8.48 -0.24
CA GLY A 21 4.32 -8.76 -1.25
C GLY A 21 3.64 -7.52 -1.86
N PHE A 22 4.42 -6.46 -2.11
CA PHE A 22 3.98 -5.27 -2.84
C PHE A 22 5.11 -4.64 -3.65
N ASN A 23 4.75 -3.86 -4.66
CA ASN A 23 5.69 -3.12 -5.51
C ASN A 23 5.55 -1.60 -5.32
N LEU A 24 6.66 -0.93 -4.99
CA LEU A 24 6.75 0.54 -4.99
C LEU A 24 7.02 1.05 -6.40
N HIS A 25 6.40 2.18 -6.73
CA HIS A 25 6.66 2.86 -7.99
C HIS A 25 6.72 4.38 -7.81
N SER A 26 7.65 4.99 -8.54
CA SER A 26 7.79 6.44 -8.67
C SER A 26 7.57 6.84 -10.12
N GLU A 27 6.81 7.91 -10.34
CA GLU A 27 6.69 8.53 -11.66
C GLU A 27 7.70 9.67 -11.80
N LYS A 28 8.31 9.82 -12.99
CA LYS A 28 9.24 10.93 -13.25
C LYS A 28 8.55 12.31 -13.13
N THR A 29 7.26 12.37 -13.44
CA THR A 29 6.48 13.61 -13.52
C THR A 29 5.69 13.92 -12.25
N ARG A 30 5.57 12.97 -11.31
CA ARG A 30 4.82 13.13 -10.07
C ARG A 30 5.69 12.76 -8.88
N PRO A 31 5.98 13.70 -7.96
CA PRO A 31 6.81 13.44 -6.80
C PRO A 31 6.12 12.48 -5.82
N GLY A 32 6.89 11.52 -5.30
CA GLY A 32 6.44 10.56 -4.29
C GLY A 32 6.47 9.11 -4.78
N GLN A 33 6.12 8.21 -3.86
CA GLN A 33 6.00 6.78 -4.11
C GLN A 33 4.55 6.35 -4.00
N TYR A 34 4.16 5.34 -4.76
CA TYR A 34 2.85 4.71 -4.62
C TYR A 34 2.94 3.21 -4.82
N ILE A 35 1.90 2.52 -4.35
CA ILE A 35 1.79 1.07 -4.49
C ILE A 35 1.25 0.74 -5.88
N ARG A 36 2.06 0.06 -6.71
CA ARG A 36 1.67 -0.34 -8.07
C ARG A 36 0.84 -1.63 -8.08
N ALA A 37 1.29 -2.63 -7.34
CA ALA A 37 0.69 -3.96 -7.29
C ALA A 37 0.90 -4.56 -5.90
N ILE A 38 0.02 -5.49 -5.55
CA ILE A 38 0.03 -6.26 -4.30
C ILE A 38 -0.19 -7.71 -4.69
N ASP A 39 0.61 -8.60 -4.14
CA ASP A 39 0.49 -10.03 -4.38
C ASP A 39 -0.67 -10.60 -3.57
N ASP A 40 -1.41 -11.55 -4.15
CA ASP A 40 -2.53 -12.21 -3.48
C ASP A 40 -2.07 -13.00 -2.25
N ASP A 41 -2.87 -12.94 -1.19
CA ASP A 41 -2.60 -13.51 0.14
C ASP A 41 -1.23 -13.11 0.73
N SER A 42 -0.72 -11.93 0.37
CA SER A 42 0.50 -11.39 0.92
C SER A 42 0.32 -10.72 2.28
N PRO A 43 1.40 -10.53 3.07
CA PRO A 43 1.37 -9.69 4.25
C PRO A 43 0.84 -8.27 3.98
N ALA A 44 1.18 -7.68 2.82
CA ALA A 44 0.71 -6.36 2.41
C ALA A 44 -0.81 -6.32 2.16
N GLN A 45 -1.37 -7.33 1.48
CA GLN A 45 -2.83 -7.40 1.29
C GLN A 45 -3.56 -7.52 2.62
N ARG A 46 -3.07 -8.40 3.52
CA ARG A 46 -3.69 -8.62 4.84
C ARG A 46 -3.58 -7.41 5.77
N SER A 47 -2.56 -6.57 5.62
CA SER A 47 -2.47 -5.30 6.37
C SER A 47 -3.44 -4.22 5.85
N GLY A 48 -4.14 -4.51 4.76
CA GLY A 48 -5.03 -3.59 4.09
C GLY A 48 -4.33 -2.63 3.12
N LEU A 49 -3.05 -2.79 2.79
CA LEU A 49 -2.43 -1.99 1.74
C LEU A 49 -3.20 -2.20 0.42
N ARG A 50 -3.30 -1.16 -0.43
CA ARG A 50 -4.05 -1.20 -1.69
C ARG A 50 -3.24 -0.62 -2.84
N PRO A 51 -3.46 -1.09 -4.09
CA PRO A 51 -2.95 -0.39 -5.26
C PRO A 51 -3.40 1.08 -5.25
N LYS A 52 -2.49 1.98 -5.64
CA LYS A 52 -2.66 3.45 -5.62
C LYS A 52 -2.63 4.12 -4.24
N ASP A 53 -2.41 3.37 -3.14
CA ASP A 53 -2.06 4.00 -1.86
C ASP A 53 -0.76 4.82 -2.02
N ARG A 54 -0.70 5.96 -1.32
CA ARG A 54 0.42 6.91 -1.25
C ARG A 54 0.71 7.26 0.20
#